data_AF-A0A7J7CZU8-F1
#
_entry.id   AF-A0A7J7CZU8-F1
#
_cell.length_a   1.000
_cell.length_b   1.000
_cell.length_c   1.000
_cell.angle_alpha   90.00
_cell.angle_beta   90.00
_cell.angle_gamma   90.00
#
_symmetry.space_group_name_H-M   'P 1'
#
loop_
_entity.id
_entity.type
_entity.pdbx_description
1 polymer ?
#
loop_
_entity_poly.entity_id
_entity_poly.type
_entity_poly.pdbx_seq_one_letter_code
_entity_poly.pdbx_strand_id
1 'polypeptide(L)'
;MVGTQVPSDYNDKVDENLAEQKAIDDWLPITSSRNAKWWYSAFHNVTAMVGAGVLGLPYAMSELGWGPGVVIMVLSWIITLYTLWQMVEMHEMVPGKRFDRYHELGQHAFGEKLGLYIVVPQQLIVEVGVCIVYMVTGGKSLKKFHDIVCSECKNIKLSFFIMIFASVHFVLSHLPNFDSISGVSLAAAVMSLR
;
A
#
# COMPACT_ATOMS: atom_id res chain seq x y z
N MET A 1 48.08 -0.25 18.24
CA MET A 1 46.67 -0.29 17.84
C MET A 1 46.24 -1.75 17.89
N VAL A 2 45.66 -2.18 19.01
CA VAL A 2 45.19 -3.56 19.18
C VAL A 2 43.88 -3.67 18.42
N GLY A 3 43.88 -4.39 17.29
CA GLY A 3 42.67 -4.74 16.58
C GLY A 3 41.87 -5.73 17.44
N THR A 4 40.72 -5.30 17.95
CA THR A 4 39.74 -6.19 18.56
C THR A 4 39.27 -7.19 17.51
N GLN A 5 39.77 -8.42 17.57
CA GLN A 5 39.23 -9.53 16.79
C GLN A 5 37.85 -9.87 17.34
N VAL A 6 36.83 -9.64 16.52
CA VAL A 6 35.45 -10.05 16.81
C VAL A 6 35.40 -11.58 16.74
N PRO A 7 34.79 -12.30 17.72
CA PRO A 7 34.74 -13.76 17.74
C PRO A 7 34.11 -14.35 16.47
N SER A 8 34.64 -15.45 15.92
CA SER A 8 34.12 -16.07 14.68
C SER A 8 32.64 -16.45 14.78
N ASP A 9 32.21 -16.98 15.93
CA ASP A 9 30.82 -17.34 16.26
C ASP A 9 29.85 -16.14 16.16
N TYR A 10 30.33 -14.90 16.30
CA TYR A 10 29.51 -13.71 16.11
C TYR A 10 29.26 -13.41 14.63
N ASN A 11 30.27 -13.54 13.77
CA ASN A 11 30.10 -13.33 12.33
C ASN A 11 29.23 -14.43 11.72
N ASP A 12 29.42 -15.68 12.13
CA ASP A 12 28.61 -16.81 11.64
C ASP A 12 27.12 -16.61 11.94
N LYS A 13 26.77 -16.13 13.14
CA LYS A 13 25.38 -15.78 13.51
C LYS A 13 24.82 -14.62 12.71
N VAL A 14 25.63 -13.61 12.41
CA VAL A 14 25.18 -12.45 11.60
C VAL A 14 24.91 -12.89 10.16
N ASP A 15 25.77 -13.72 9.59
CA ASP A 15 25.64 -14.26 8.25
C ASP A 15 24.42 -15.20 8.13
N GLU A 16 24.15 -16.02 9.15
CA GLU A 16 22.96 -16.88 9.23
C GLU A 16 21.66 -16.05 9.26
N ASN A 17 21.59 -15.02 10.11
CA ASN A 17 20.43 -14.12 10.18
C ASN A 17 20.20 -13.35 8.87
N LEU A 18 21.27 -12.94 8.18
CA LEU A 18 21.18 -12.29 6.86
C LEU A 18 20.68 -13.25 5.78
N ALA A 19 21.12 -14.51 5.82
CA ALA A 19 20.68 -15.55 4.90
C ALA A 19 19.20 -15.89 5.11
N GLU A 20 18.74 -15.96 6.37
CA GLU A 20 17.33 -16.17 6.71
C GLU A 20 16.45 -15.01 6.23
N GLN A 21 16.87 -13.76 6.47
CA GLN A 21 16.14 -12.58 6.00
C GLN A 21 16.03 -12.55 4.47
N LYS A 22 17.11 -12.90 3.77
CA LYS A 22 17.12 -13.00 2.31
C LYS A 22 16.17 -14.10 1.81
N ALA A 23 16.14 -15.25 2.48
CA ALA A 23 15.22 -16.32 2.14
C ALA A 23 13.75 -15.92 2.34
N ILE A 24 13.45 -15.13 3.37
CA ILE A 24 12.11 -14.55 3.59
C ILE A 24 11.73 -13.58 2.47
N ASP A 25 12.64 -12.68 2.10
CA ASP A 25 12.39 -11.72 1.02
C ASP A 25 12.23 -12.41 -0.34
N ASP A 26 13.01 -13.47 -0.61
CA ASP A 26 12.91 -14.27 -1.82
C ASP A 26 11.63 -15.13 -1.85
N TRP A 27 11.09 -15.50 -0.69
CA TRP A 27 9.81 -16.23 -0.57
C TRP A 27 8.59 -15.32 -0.75
N LEU A 28 8.68 -14.05 -0.32
CA LEU A 28 7.56 -13.12 -0.39
C LEU A 28 7.30 -12.67 -1.83
N PRO A 29 6.06 -12.82 -2.35
CA PRO A 29 5.73 -12.49 -3.74
C PRO A 29 6.06 -11.04 -4.13
N ILE A 30 6.04 -10.12 -3.15
CA ILE A 30 6.29 -8.68 -3.37
C ILE A 30 7.78 -8.30 -3.45
N THR A 31 8.68 -9.10 -2.85
CA THR A 31 10.14 -8.84 -2.81
C THR A 31 10.96 -9.83 -3.62
N SER A 32 10.37 -10.97 -3.99
CA SER A 32 11.02 -12.08 -4.72
C SER A 32 11.50 -11.75 -6.14
N SER A 33 10.88 -10.77 -6.81
CA SER A 33 11.23 -10.36 -8.17
C SER A 33 11.59 -8.89 -8.24
N ARG A 34 12.88 -8.60 -8.50
CA ARG A 34 13.44 -7.24 -8.55
C ARG A 34 13.76 -6.76 -9.98
N ASN A 35 12.95 -7.17 -10.96
CA ASN A 35 13.14 -6.79 -12.38
C ASN A 35 12.32 -5.55 -12.81
N ALA A 36 11.68 -4.86 -11.86
CA ALA A 36 10.83 -3.69 -12.15
C ALA A 36 11.67 -2.46 -12.53
N LYS A 37 11.26 -1.78 -13.61
CA LYS A 37 11.87 -0.53 -14.07
C LYS A 37 11.19 0.67 -13.39
N TRP A 38 11.90 1.80 -13.29
CA TRP A 38 11.43 3.00 -12.55
C TRP A 38 10.02 3.47 -12.96
N TRP A 39 9.66 3.33 -14.22
CA TRP A 39 8.34 3.74 -14.71
C TRP A 39 7.22 2.83 -14.20
N TYR A 40 7.46 1.53 -14.01
CA TYR A 40 6.46 0.63 -13.41
C TYR A 40 6.16 1.09 -11.99
N SER A 41 7.19 1.41 -11.20
CA SER A 41 7.03 1.97 -9.85
C SER A 41 6.26 3.29 -9.87
N ALA A 42 6.54 4.18 -10.83
CA ALA A 42 5.79 5.42 -10.99
C ALA A 42 4.30 5.18 -11.29
N PHE A 43 3.98 4.30 -12.24
CA PHE A 43 2.60 3.96 -12.58
C PHE A 43 1.85 3.27 -11.42
N HIS A 44 2.51 2.36 -10.70
CA HIS A 44 1.91 1.73 -9.53
C HIS A 44 1.62 2.75 -8.41
N ASN A 45 2.55 3.68 -8.15
CA ASN A 45 2.31 4.75 -7.17
C ASN A 45 1.15 5.65 -7.57
N VAL A 46 1.09 6.08 -8.84
CA VAL A 46 -0.04 6.89 -9.32
C VAL A 46 -1.36 6.11 -9.20
N THR A 47 -1.40 4.84 -9.59
CA THR A 47 -2.61 4.02 -9.52
C THR A 47 -3.05 3.79 -8.07
N ALA A 48 -2.10 3.58 -7.15
CA ALA A 48 -2.39 3.43 -5.72
C ALA A 48 -2.96 4.72 -5.11
N MET A 49 -2.49 5.89 -5.55
CA MET A 49 -2.96 7.19 -5.06
C MET A 49 -4.28 7.63 -5.72
N VAL A 50 -4.40 7.48 -7.04
CA VAL A 50 -5.59 7.82 -7.85
C VAL A 50 -6.61 6.69 -7.73
N GLY A 51 -7.02 6.40 -6.50
CA GLY A 51 -8.01 5.38 -6.16
C GLY A 51 -9.21 5.97 -5.44
N ALA A 52 -9.76 5.20 -4.50
CA ALA A 52 -10.93 5.62 -3.72
C ALA A 52 -10.71 6.93 -2.94
N GLY A 53 -9.46 7.25 -2.56
CA GLY A 53 -9.12 8.46 -1.82
C GLY A 53 -9.38 9.77 -2.59
N VAL A 54 -9.15 9.79 -3.91
CA VAL A 54 -9.35 10.99 -4.74
C VAL A 54 -10.82 11.26 -4.99
N LEU A 55 -11.68 10.23 -4.95
CA LEU A 55 -13.12 10.38 -5.19
C LEU A 55 -13.83 11.28 -4.15
N GLY A 56 -13.25 11.41 -2.95
CA GLY A 56 -13.75 12.30 -1.90
C GLY A 56 -13.28 13.76 -2.03
N LEU A 57 -12.24 14.02 -2.81
CA LEU A 57 -11.63 15.35 -2.92
C LEU A 57 -12.59 16.42 -3.47
N PRO A 58 -13.38 16.18 -4.53
CA PRO A 58 -14.32 17.20 -5.03
C PRO A 58 -15.35 17.61 -3.98
N TYR A 59 -15.84 16.65 -3.18
CA TYR A 59 -16.78 16.91 -2.10
C TYR A 59 -16.12 17.70 -0.96
N ALA A 60 -14.89 17.34 -0.55
CA ALA A 60 -14.16 18.12 0.45
C ALA A 60 -13.89 19.56 -0.03
N MET A 61 -13.55 19.74 -1.31
CA MET A 61 -13.34 21.04 -1.93
C MET A 61 -14.62 21.88 -2.01
N SER A 62 -15.80 21.25 -2.22
CA SER A 62 -17.08 21.98 -2.23
C SER A 62 -17.45 22.49 -0.83
N GLU A 63 -17.11 21.75 0.22
CA GLU A 63 -17.36 22.16 1.61
C GLU A 63 -16.38 23.23 2.11
N LEU A 64 -15.09 23.13 1.75
CA LEU A 64 -14.04 24.08 2.17
C LEU A 64 -13.98 25.36 1.32
N GLY A 65 -14.54 25.31 0.11
CA GLY A 65 -14.41 26.37 -0.88
C GLY A 65 -13.03 26.43 -1.53
N TRP A 66 -12.93 27.20 -2.62
CA TRP A 66 -11.72 27.24 -3.46
C TRP A 66 -10.47 27.73 -2.73
N GLY A 67 -10.56 28.84 -1.99
CA GLY A 67 -9.40 29.44 -1.32
C GLY A 67 -8.78 28.51 -0.26
N PRO A 68 -9.52 28.17 0.81
CA PRO A 68 -9.04 27.27 1.85
C PRO A 68 -8.70 25.86 1.33
N GLY A 69 -9.52 25.34 0.40
CA GLY A 69 -9.29 24.04 -0.23
C GLY A 69 -7.96 23.98 -0.98
N VAL A 70 -7.66 24.95 -1.85
CA VAL A 70 -6.39 24.99 -2.59
C VAL A 70 -5.20 25.14 -1.63
N VAL A 71 -5.32 25.98 -0.60
CA VAL A 71 -4.24 26.16 0.39
C VAL A 71 -3.92 24.84 1.10
N ILE A 72 -4.94 24.11 1.58
CA ILE A 72 -4.74 22.83 2.25
C ILE A 72 -4.17 21.78 1.29
N MET A 73 -4.60 21.77 0.03
CA MET A 73 -4.06 20.86 -0.99
C MET A 73 -2.58 21.11 -1.26
N VAL A 74 -2.16 22.37 -1.38
CA VAL A 74 -0.74 22.73 -1.57
C VAL A 74 0.08 22.38 -0.34
N LEU A 75 -0.41 22.67 0.87
CA LEU A 75 0.27 22.30 2.11
C LEU A 75 0.42 20.79 2.25
N SER A 76 -0.65 20.04 1.97
CA SER A 76 -0.62 18.57 1.97
C SER A 76 0.41 18.06 0.97
N TRP A 77 0.47 18.62 -0.24
CA TRP A 77 1.43 18.23 -1.26
C TRP A 77 2.88 18.47 -0.81
N ILE A 78 3.18 19.63 -0.22
CA ILE A 78 4.53 19.93 0.32
C ILE A 78 4.91 18.92 1.41
N ILE A 79 4.00 18.64 2.34
CA ILE A 79 4.24 17.67 3.42
C ILE A 79 4.47 16.26 2.84
N THR A 80 3.66 15.83 1.87
CA THR A 80 3.82 14.53 1.22
C THR A 80 5.14 14.41 0.48
N LEU A 81 5.58 15.45 -0.24
CA LEU A 81 6.87 15.44 -0.90
C LEU A 81 8.02 15.34 0.11
N TYR A 82 7.93 16.10 1.20
CA TYR A 82 8.94 16.07 2.26
C TYR A 82 9.01 14.69 2.93
N THR A 83 7.88 14.06 3.25
CA THR A 83 7.88 12.73 3.88
C THR A 83 8.33 11.64 2.91
N LEU A 84 8.00 11.74 1.62
CA LEU A 84 8.54 10.84 0.59
C LEU A 84 10.06 10.94 0.50
N TRP A 85 10.59 12.17 0.48
CA TRP A 85 12.04 12.40 0.51
C TRP A 85 12.69 11.75 1.73
N GLN A 86 12.12 11.97 2.93
CA GLN A 86 12.63 11.36 4.15
C GLN A 86 12.61 9.83 4.10
N MET A 87 11.54 9.23 3.56
CA MET A 87 11.47 7.77 3.43
C MET A 87 12.57 7.22 2.51
N VAL A 88 12.86 7.89 1.39
CA VAL A 88 13.94 7.47 0.47
C VAL A 88 15.30 7.52 1.17
N GLU A 89 15.59 8.59 1.91
CA GLU A 89 16.86 8.73 2.64
C GLU A 89 17.00 7.70 3.77
N MET A 90 15.93 7.49 4.54
CA MET A 90 15.92 6.54 5.66
C MET A 90 16.02 5.08 5.19
N HIS A 91 15.57 4.79 3.98
CA HIS A 91 15.49 3.45 3.44
C HIS A 91 16.88 2.84 3.15
N GLU A 92 17.91 3.65 2.90
CA GLU A 92 19.32 3.24 2.75
C GLU A 92 20.26 3.95 3.75
N MET A 93 19.75 4.37 4.92
CA MET A 93 20.52 5.14 5.90
C MET A 93 21.75 4.43 6.47
N VAL A 94 21.82 3.10 6.38
CA VAL A 94 22.97 2.29 6.80
C VAL A 94 23.62 1.65 5.56
N PRO A 95 24.92 1.91 5.29
CA PRO A 95 25.61 1.29 4.17
C PRO A 95 25.50 -0.24 4.21
N GLY A 96 24.99 -0.84 3.13
CA GLY A 96 24.85 -2.29 3.01
C GLY A 96 23.57 -2.89 3.61
N LYS A 97 22.69 -2.08 4.25
CA LYS A 97 21.39 -2.54 4.73
C LYS A 97 20.26 -1.65 4.19
N ARG A 98 19.31 -2.30 3.55
CA ARG A 98 18.12 -1.68 2.96
C ARG A 98 16.91 -1.97 3.84
N PHE A 99 16.23 -0.93 4.32
CA PHE A 99 15.04 -1.08 5.17
C PHE A 99 13.78 -1.07 4.32
N ASP A 100 13.44 -2.22 3.72
CA ASP A 100 12.28 -2.32 2.81
C ASP A 100 10.92 -2.24 3.54
N ARG A 101 10.90 -2.30 4.89
CA ARG A 101 9.66 -2.32 5.69
C ARG A 101 9.66 -1.27 6.80
N TYR A 102 8.49 -0.68 7.05
CA TYR A 102 8.32 0.33 8.10
C TYR A 102 8.67 -0.19 9.49
N HIS A 103 8.29 -1.43 9.84
CA HIS A 103 8.60 -1.98 11.15
C HIS A 103 10.11 -2.19 11.35
N GLU A 104 10.86 -2.57 10.30
CA GLU A 104 12.31 -2.75 10.38
C GLU A 104 13.01 -1.40 10.62
N LEU A 105 12.56 -0.36 9.90
CA LEU A 105 13.04 1.00 10.11
C LEU A 105 12.69 1.50 11.52
N GLY A 106 11.47 1.24 11.99
CA GLY A 106 11.04 1.58 13.34
C GLY A 106 11.85 0.86 14.42
N GLN A 107 12.15 -0.42 14.21
CA GLN A 107 12.99 -1.21 15.11
C GLN A 107 14.43 -0.70 15.14
N HIS A 108 14.95 -0.21 14.01
CA HIS A 108 16.26 0.42 13.95
C HIS A 108 16.28 1.77 14.69
N ALA A 109 15.27 2.62 14.52
CA ALA A 109 15.21 3.95 15.11
C ALA A 109 14.86 3.97 16.61
N PHE A 110 13.93 3.12 17.04
CA PHE A 110 13.36 3.13 18.40
C PHE A 110 13.71 1.88 19.22
N GLY A 111 14.45 0.92 18.64
CA GLY A 111 14.78 -0.36 19.25
C GLY A 111 13.80 -1.47 18.90
N GLU A 112 14.26 -2.72 19.05
CA GLU A 112 13.62 -3.92 18.50
C GLU A 112 12.17 -4.16 18.96
N LYS A 113 11.86 -3.86 20.22
CA LYS A 113 10.51 -4.03 20.78
C LYS A 113 9.66 -2.78 20.60
N LEU A 114 10.20 -1.63 21.01
CA LEU A 114 9.47 -0.36 21.03
C LEU A 114 9.10 0.09 19.61
N GLY A 115 10.01 -0.03 18.65
CA GLY A 115 9.76 0.30 17.25
C GLY A 115 8.64 -0.53 16.64
N LEU A 116 8.59 -1.83 16.95
CA LEU A 116 7.55 -2.72 16.48
C LEU A 116 6.18 -2.35 17.08
N TYR A 117 6.11 -2.11 18.40
CA TYR A 117 4.87 -1.74 19.08
C TYR A 117 4.33 -0.36 18.68
N ILE A 118 5.17 0.55 18.17
CA ILE A 118 4.70 1.86 17.69
C ILE A 118 4.23 1.76 16.23
N VAL A 119 5.04 1.15 15.36
CA VAL A 119 4.80 1.19 13.91
C VAL A 119 3.70 0.23 13.48
N VAL A 120 3.68 -1.00 14.00
CA VAL A 120 2.76 -2.04 13.54
C VAL A 120 1.29 -1.67 13.81
N PRO A 121 0.90 -1.19 15.01
CA PRO A 121 -0.50 -0.80 15.23
C PRO A 121 -0.96 0.32 14.30
N GLN A 122 -0.11 1.32 14.06
CA GLN A 122 -0.44 2.41 13.14
C GLN A 122 -0.63 1.90 11.71
N GLN A 123 0.26 1.02 11.25
CA GLN A 123 0.16 0.41 9.92
C GLN A 123 -1.11 -0.42 9.78
N LEU A 124 -1.46 -1.23 10.80
CA LEU A 124 -2.68 -2.04 10.79
C LEU A 124 -3.96 -1.19 10.81
N ILE A 125 -4.00 -0.12 11.60
CA ILE A 125 -5.16 0.79 11.64
C ILE A 125 -5.40 1.41 10.27
N VAL A 126 -4.33 1.89 9.61
CA VAL A 126 -4.43 2.48 8.27
C VAL A 126 -4.87 1.43 7.26
N GLU A 127 -4.27 0.24 7.25
CA GLU A 127 -4.58 -0.83 6.30
C GLU A 127 -6.04 -1.32 6.42
N VAL A 128 -6.50 -1.58 7.65
CA VAL A 128 -7.88 -2.00 7.92
C VAL A 128 -8.86 -0.89 7.54
N GLY A 129 -8.54 0.36 7.90
CA GLY A 129 -9.36 1.53 7.55
C GLY A 129 -9.49 1.69 6.03
N VAL A 130 -8.39 1.58 5.30
CA VAL A 130 -8.35 1.61 3.83
C VAL A 130 -9.22 0.49 3.26
N CYS A 131 -9.03 -0.76 3.70
CA CYS A 131 -9.85 -1.89 3.26
C CYS A 131 -11.35 -1.63 3.41
N ILE A 132 -11.78 -1.11 4.57
CA ILE A 132 -13.21 -0.78 4.83
C ILE A 132 -13.70 0.29 3.84
N VAL A 133 -12.93 1.38 3.66
CA VAL A 133 -13.30 2.47 2.74
C VAL A 133 -13.42 1.96 1.30
N TYR A 134 -12.50 1.11 0.86
CA TYR A 134 -12.55 0.49 -0.47
C TYR A 134 -13.77 -0.41 -0.64
N MET A 135 -14.11 -1.25 0.34
CA MET A 135 -15.31 -2.10 0.29
C MET A 135 -16.59 -1.28 0.18
N VAL A 136 -16.72 -0.23 0.99
CA VAL A 136 -17.91 0.66 0.98
C VAL A 136 -17.99 1.44 -0.33
N THR A 137 -16.87 1.98 -0.81
CA THR A 137 -16.82 2.77 -2.04
C THR A 137 -17.13 1.90 -3.26
N GLY A 138 -16.52 0.71 -3.36
CA GLY A 138 -16.80 -0.27 -4.40
C GLY A 138 -18.27 -0.68 -4.42
N GLY A 139 -18.85 -1.00 -3.26
CA GLY A 139 -20.28 -1.32 -3.15
C GLY A 139 -21.20 -0.17 -3.55
N LYS A 140 -20.85 1.08 -3.21
CA LYS A 140 -21.60 2.28 -3.65
C LYS A 140 -21.54 2.46 -5.17
N SER A 141 -20.38 2.25 -5.77
CA SER A 141 -20.21 2.31 -7.23
C SER A 141 -21.03 1.23 -7.94
N LEU A 142 -21.01 0.00 -7.42
CA LEU A 142 -21.81 -1.12 -7.95
C LEU A 142 -23.32 -0.83 -7.87
N LYS A 143 -23.77 -0.28 -6.75
CA LYS A 143 -25.18 0.15 -6.59
C LYS A 143 -25.55 1.22 -7.61
N LYS A 144 -24.73 2.27 -7.75
CA LYS A 144 -24.98 3.32 -8.75
C LYS A 144 -25.05 2.77 -10.17
N PHE A 145 -24.15 1.85 -10.51
CA PHE A 145 -24.17 1.20 -11.82
C PHE A 145 -25.47 0.41 -12.05
N HIS A 146 -25.89 -0.38 -11.06
CA HIS A 146 -27.16 -1.10 -11.10
C HIS A 146 -28.36 -0.15 -11.29
N ASP A 147 -28.39 0.95 -10.54
CA ASP A 147 -29.48 1.93 -10.59
C ASP A 147 -29.55 2.66 -11.96
N ILE A 148 -28.43 2.80 -12.66
CA ILE A 148 -28.37 3.38 -14.02
C ILE A 148 -28.81 2.37 -15.09
N VAL A 149 -28.35 1.12 -15.00
CA VAL A 149 -28.62 0.09 -16.02
C VAL A 149 -30.04 -0.46 -15.90
N CYS A 150 -30.59 -0.52 -14.69
CA CYS A 150 -31.94 -1.00 -14.44
C CYS A 150 -32.74 0.01 -13.61
N SER A 151 -33.30 1.02 -14.28
CA SER A 151 -34.09 2.09 -13.65
C SER A 151 -35.40 1.62 -13.01
N GLU A 152 -35.95 0.46 -13.43
CA GLU A 152 -37.18 -0.12 -12.87
C GLU A 152 -36.93 -1.30 -11.92
N CYS A 153 -35.66 -1.61 -11.61
CA CYS A 153 -35.33 -2.70 -10.70
C CYS A 153 -35.72 -2.37 -9.24
N LYS A 154 -35.95 -3.43 -8.46
CA LYS A 154 -36.21 -3.30 -7.03
C LYS A 154 -35.02 -2.63 -6.33
N ASN A 155 -35.32 -1.67 -5.46
CA ASN A 155 -34.30 -1.03 -4.63
C ASN A 155 -33.68 -2.06 -3.66
N ILE A 156 -32.44 -2.44 -3.93
CA ILE A 156 -31.64 -3.33 -3.07
C ILE A 156 -30.82 -2.48 -2.08
N LYS A 157 -30.69 -2.94 -0.83
CA LYS A 157 -29.90 -2.24 0.19
C LYS A 157 -28.41 -2.24 -0.18
N LEU A 158 -27.71 -1.15 0.10
CA LEU A 158 -26.28 -1.00 -0.16
C LEU A 158 -25.43 -2.14 0.43
N SER A 159 -25.80 -2.67 1.60
CA SER A 159 -25.10 -3.78 2.25
C SER A 159 -24.96 -5.01 1.35
N PHE A 160 -25.95 -5.31 0.51
CA PHE A 160 -25.86 -6.43 -0.42
C PHE A 160 -24.84 -6.17 -1.54
N PHE A 161 -24.77 -4.94 -2.07
CA PHE A 161 -23.76 -4.59 -3.06
C PHE A 161 -22.34 -4.61 -2.47
N ILE A 162 -22.18 -4.21 -1.20
CA ILE A 162 -20.91 -4.35 -0.48
C ILE A 162 -20.54 -5.83 -0.34
N MET A 163 -21.49 -6.70 0.03
CA MET A 163 -21.25 -8.14 0.13
C MET A 163 -20.88 -8.78 -1.22
N ILE A 164 -21.53 -8.37 -2.31
CA ILE A 164 -21.17 -8.82 -3.67
C ILE A 164 -19.74 -8.40 -3.99
N PHE A 165 -19.39 -7.14 -3.79
CA PHE A 165 -18.04 -6.63 -4.04
C PHE A 165 -16.98 -7.35 -3.18
N ALA A 166 -17.28 -7.59 -1.90
CA ALA A 166 -16.42 -8.33 -0.98
C ALA A 166 -16.23 -9.80 -1.38
N SER A 167 -17.29 -10.46 -1.88
CA SER A 167 -17.21 -11.86 -2.31
C SER A 167 -16.23 -12.05 -3.48
N VAL A 168 -16.21 -11.12 -4.43
CA VAL A 168 -15.24 -11.12 -5.54
C VAL A 168 -13.81 -10.96 -5.00
N HIS A 169 -13.58 -10.02 -4.08
CA HIS A 169 -12.26 -9.81 -3.47
C HIS A 169 -11.80 -11.02 -2.64
N PHE A 170 -12.72 -11.67 -1.94
CA PHE A 170 -12.43 -12.89 -1.19
C PHE A 170 -11.97 -14.02 -2.12
N VAL A 171 -12.61 -14.20 -3.28
CA VAL A 171 -12.14 -15.20 -4.26
C VAL A 171 -10.77 -14.81 -4.81
N LEU A 172 -10.57 -13.54 -5.16
CA LEU A 172 -9.29 -13.04 -5.66
C LEU A 172 -8.16 -13.16 -4.63
N SER A 173 -8.44 -13.05 -3.32
CA SER A 173 -7.43 -13.18 -2.26
C SER A 173 -6.87 -14.59 -2.10
N HIS A 174 -7.54 -15.60 -2.69
CA HIS A 174 -7.04 -16.97 -2.72
C HIS A 174 -6.11 -17.23 -3.91
N LEU A 175 -5.94 -16.27 -4.84
CA LEU A 175 -4.98 -16.40 -5.92
C LEU A 175 -3.57 -16.18 -5.35
N PRO A 176 -2.67 -17.18 -5.46
CA PRO A 176 -1.40 -17.18 -4.74
C PRO A 176 -0.34 -16.24 -5.33
N ASN A 177 -0.57 -15.64 -6.51
CA ASN A 177 0.46 -14.86 -7.20
C ASN A 177 -0.13 -13.69 -8.03
N PHE A 178 0.56 -12.54 -8.02
CA PHE A 178 0.20 -11.34 -8.81
C PHE A 178 0.20 -11.61 -10.32
N ASP A 179 1.00 -12.57 -10.80
CA ASP A 179 0.98 -13.01 -12.19
C ASP A 179 -0.39 -13.56 -12.63
N SER A 180 -1.17 -14.16 -11.71
CA SER A 180 -2.54 -14.61 -12.00
C SER A 180 -3.55 -13.46 -12.04
N ILE A 181 -3.26 -12.34 -11.36
CA ILE A 181 -4.09 -11.13 -11.36
C ILE A 181 -3.80 -10.25 -12.58
N SER A 182 -2.63 -10.40 -13.21
CA SER A 182 -2.26 -9.67 -14.44
C SER A 182 -3.31 -9.82 -15.56
N GLY A 183 -3.93 -10.99 -15.70
CA GLY A 183 -5.02 -11.23 -16.66
C GLY A 183 -6.30 -10.47 -16.33
N VAL A 184 -6.65 -10.35 -15.05
CA VAL A 184 -7.80 -9.53 -14.59
C VAL A 184 -7.51 -8.05 -14.81
N SER A 185 -6.27 -7.61 -14.54
CA SER A 185 -5.83 -6.23 -14.78
C SER A 185 -5.84 -5.88 -16.27
N LEU A 186 -5.39 -6.80 -17.14
CA LEU A 186 -5.45 -6.64 -18.59
C LEU A 186 -6.90 -6.51 -19.09
N ALA A 187 -7.80 -7.36 -18.60
CA ALA A 187 -9.22 -7.28 -18.95
C ALA A 187 -9.85 -5.95 -18.50
N ALA A 188 -9.56 -5.50 -17.27
CA ALA A 188 -10.01 -4.21 -16.76
C ALA A 188 -9.48 -3.04 -17.61
N ALA A 189 -8.18 -3.07 -17.97
CA ALA A 189 -7.57 -2.05 -18.83
C ALA A 189 -8.25 -1.98 -20.21
N VAL A 190 -8.55 -3.13 -20.83
CA VAL A 190 -9.29 -3.18 -22.10
C VAL A 190 -10.71 -2.63 -21.96
N MET A 191 -11.41 -2.94 -20.86
CA MET A 191 -12.75 -2.41 -20.60
C MET A 191 -12.76 -0.89 -20.35
N SER A 192 -11.67 -0.33 -19.80
CA SER A 192 -11.53 1.12 -19.58
C SER A 192 -11.16 1.94 -20.82
N LEU A 193 -10.76 1.29 -21.92
CA LEU A 193 -10.41 1.94 -23.19
C LEU A 193 -11.61 2.11 -24.15
N ARG A 194 -12.84 1.99 -23.64
CA ARG A 194 -14.07 2.23 -24.40
C ARG A 194 -14.98 3.25 -23.74
#